data_AF-A0A1A6H011-F1
#
_entry.id   AF-A0A1A6H011-F1
#
_cell.length_a   1.000
_cell.length_b   1.000
_cell.length_c   1.000
_cell.angle_alpha   90.00
_cell.angle_beta   90.00
_cell.angle_gamma   90.00
#
_symmetry.space_group_name_H-M   'P 1'
#
loop_
_entity.id
_entity.type
_entity.pdbx_description
1 polymer ?
#
loop_
_entity_poly.entity_id
_entity_poly.type
_entity_poly.pdbx_seq_one_letter_code
_entity_poly.pdbx_strand_id
1 'polypeptide(L)'
;SRSSSVTSIDKESREAISALHFCETFTRKADSSPSPCLWVGTTLGTVFIITLNLPPGPEQRLLQPVIVSPSGAYTLMLHADVCPMLKGAILRMAFLDATGCLMPPAYEPWKEHTVPEEKDEKEKLKKRRPVSVSPSSSQEVSEGQYAVVCSEKQAKVISLPTQNCAYKQNITETSFVLRGDIVALSNSVCLACFCANGHIMTFSLPSLRPLLDVYYLPLTNMRIARTFCFTNNGQALYLVSPTEIQRLTYSQETCENL
;
A
#
# COMPACT_ATOMS: atom_id res chain seq x y z
N SER A 1 21.55 -50.20 13.65
CA SER A 1 21.87 -48.77 13.50
C SER A 1 20.62 -48.00 13.11
N ARG A 2 19.96 -47.35 14.08
CA ARG A 2 18.83 -46.43 13.82
C ARG A 2 19.34 -45.03 14.12
N SER A 3 19.71 -44.29 13.07
CA SER A 3 20.08 -42.88 13.19
C SER A 3 18.79 -42.06 13.23
N SER A 4 18.51 -41.45 14.38
CA SER A 4 17.38 -40.53 14.60
C SER A 4 17.79 -39.12 14.17
N SER A 5 17.53 -38.75 12.92
CA SER A 5 17.75 -37.38 12.42
C SER A 5 16.41 -36.66 12.28
N VAL A 6 15.73 -36.38 13.39
CA VAL A 6 14.42 -35.69 13.39
C VAL A 6 14.43 -34.42 14.23
N THR A 7 15.56 -33.72 14.30
CA THR A 7 15.69 -32.48 15.09
C THR A 7 15.98 -31.24 14.24
N SER A 8 15.93 -31.32 12.90
CA SER A 8 16.26 -30.19 12.03
C SER A 8 15.07 -29.43 11.44
N ILE A 9 13.83 -29.93 11.53
CA ILE A 9 12.68 -29.33 10.82
C ILE A 9 11.92 -28.25 11.61
N ASP A 10 12.17 -28.13 12.92
CA ASP A 10 11.47 -27.19 13.81
C ASP A 10 12.22 -25.85 14.03
N LYS A 11 13.32 -25.61 13.30
CA LYS A 11 14.15 -24.40 13.45
C LYS A 11 14.17 -23.46 12.24
N GLU A 12 13.35 -23.71 11.22
CA GLU A 12 13.13 -22.70 10.19
C GLU A 12 12.06 -21.73 10.68
N SER A 13 12.45 -20.46 10.84
CA SER A 13 11.50 -19.35 10.95
C SER A 13 10.55 -19.45 9.77
N ARG A 14 9.29 -19.86 10.01
CA ARG A 14 8.27 -19.96 8.97
C ARG A 14 7.96 -18.55 8.47
N GLU A 15 8.64 -18.14 7.41
CA GLU A 15 8.26 -16.96 6.64
C GLU A 15 6.84 -17.19 6.11
N ALA A 16 5.97 -16.21 6.31
CA ALA A 16 4.58 -16.26 5.88
C ALA A 16 4.24 -15.01 5.07
N ILE A 17 3.27 -15.15 4.17
CA ILE A 17 2.71 -14.00 3.45
C ILE A 17 1.86 -13.19 4.43
N SER A 18 2.14 -11.90 4.51
CA SER A 18 1.48 -10.95 5.42
C SER A 18 0.66 -9.89 4.69
N ALA A 19 1.00 -9.58 3.43
CA ALA A 19 0.30 -8.59 2.62
C ALA A 19 0.31 -8.97 1.13
N LEU A 20 -0.77 -8.65 0.43
CA LEU A 20 -0.91 -8.80 -1.02
C LEU A 20 -1.47 -7.51 -1.61
N HIS A 21 -0.95 -7.08 -2.76
CA HIS A 21 -1.45 -5.90 -3.45
C HIS A 21 -1.36 -6.06 -4.97
N PHE A 22 -2.51 -6.08 -5.65
CA PHE A 22 -2.57 -6.01 -7.11
C PHE A 22 -2.50 -4.56 -7.57
N CYS A 23 -1.66 -4.28 -8.56
CA CYS A 23 -1.49 -2.95 -9.12
C CYS A 23 -0.95 -3.03 -10.55
N GLU A 24 -1.03 -1.91 -11.27
CA GLU A 24 -0.37 -1.72 -12.55
C GLU A 24 0.77 -0.71 -12.36
N THR A 25 2.01 -1.20 -12.35
CA THR A 25 3.18 -0.39 -12.00
C THR A 25 4.46 -0.92 -12.67
N PHE A 26 5.55 -0.18 -12.54
CA PHE A 26 6.87 -0.60 -13.03
C PHE A 26 7.44 -1.71 -12.16
N THR A 27 7.76 -2.86 -12.75
CA THR A 27 8.14 -4.08 -12.01
C THR A 27 9.65 -4.30 -11.97
N ARG A 28 10.41 -3.61 -12.83
CA ARG A 28 11.87 -3.66 -12.93
C ARG A 28 12.48 -2.27 -13.06
N LYS A 29 13.76 -2.21 -12.73
CA LYS A 29 14.57 -1.00 -12.92
C LYS A 29 14.61 -0.66 -14.42
N ALA A 30 14.31 0.59 -14.74
CA ALA A 30 14.26 1.10 -16.11
C ALA A 30 13.21 0.44 -17.03
N ASP A 31 12.13 -0.13 -16.48
CA ASP A 31 10.95 -0.45 -17.29
C ASP A 31 10.43 0.83 -17.97
N SER A 32 10.09 0.72 -19.25
CA SER A 32 9.55 1.83 -20.05
C SER A 32 8.05 2.07 -19.85
N SER A 33 7.35 1.09 -19.29
CA SER A 33 5.90 1.14 -19.08
C SER A 33 5.48 0.33 -17.86
N PRO A 34 4.40 0.74 -17.16
CA PRO A 34 3.84 -0.08 -16.09
C PRO A 34 3.27 -1.39 -16.65
N SER A 35 3.14 -2.39 -15.79
CA SER A 35 2.57 -3.69 -16.11
C SER A 35 1.72 -4.21 -14.94
N PRO A 36 0.67 -5.00 -15.22
CA PRO A 36 -0.11 -5.65 -14.17
C PRO A 36 0.78 -6.57 -13.33
N CYS A 37 0.75 -6.43 -12.02
CA CYS A 37 1.56 -7.23 -11.11
C CYS A 37 0.92 -7.40 -9.73
N LEU A 38 1.43 -8.39 -9.00
CA LEU A 38 1.10 -8.68 -7.62
C LEU A 38 2.33 -8.48 -6.74
N TRP A 39 2.22 -7.57 -5.78
CA TRP A 39 3.20 -7.38 -4.73
C TRP A 39 2.85 -8.24 -3.53
N VAL A 40 3.83 -8.99 -3.03
CA VAL A 40 3.69 -9.97 -1.94
C VAL A 40 4.65 -9.58 -0.82
N GLY A 41 4.12 -9.12 0.31
CA GLY A 41 4.89 -8.77 1.50
C GLY A 41 4.90 -9.90 2.53
N THR A 42 6.04 -10.14 3.18
CA THR A 42 6.17 -11.24 4.17
C THR A 42 6.39 -10.79 5.60
N THR A 43 6.29 -11.75 6.52
CA THR A 43 6.55 -11.57 7.95
C THR A 43 8.01 -11.22 8.26
N LEU A 44 8.94 -11.41 7.32
CA LEU A 44 10.34 -11.03 7.47
C LEU A 44 10.67 -9.65 6.86
N GLY A 45 9.65 -8.93 6.37
CA GLY A 45 9.83 -7.60 5.79
C GLY A 45 10.39 -7.61 4.36
N THR A 46 10.29 -8.74 3.66
CA THR A 46 10.59 -8.83 2.22
C THR A 46 9.35 -8.51 1.39
N VAL A 47 9.58 -8.04 0.16
CA VAL A 47 8.54 -7.81 -0.84
C VAL A 47 8.94 -8.45 -2.16
N PHE A 48 8.09 -9.34 -2.68
CA PHE A 48 8.24 -9.97 -3.99
C PHE A 48 7.27 -9.35 -4.99
N ILE A 49 7.67 -9.32 -6.26
CA ILE A 49 6.84 -8.81 -7.36
C ILE A 49 6.61 -9.93 -8.36
N ILE A 50 5.35 -10.29 -8.57
CA ILE A 50 4.93 -11.26 -9.59
C ILE A 50 4.29 -10.47 -10.73
N THR A 51 4.89 -10.52 -11.91
CA THR A 51 4.34 -9.85 -13.11
C THR A 51 3.28 -10.74 -13.73
N LEU A 52 2.17 -10.13 -14.16
CA LEU A 52 1.02 -10.80 -14.75
C LEU A 52 0.93 -10.39 -16.23
N ASN A 53 1.22 -11.33 -17.11
CA ASN A 53 1.02 -11.13 -18.54
C ASN A 53 -0.41 -11.55 -18.90
N LEU A 54 -1.27 -10.55 -19.05
CA LEU A 54 -2.67 -10.74 -19.39
C LEU A 54 -2.83 -10.84 -20.92
N PRO A 55 -3.51 -11.87 -21.45
CA PRO A 55 -3.86 -11.93 -22.87
C PRO A 55 -4.67 -10.67 -23.29
N PRO A 56 -4.40 -10.09 -24.46
CA PRO A 56 -5.06 -8.86 -24.89
C PRO A 56 -6.50 -9.14 -25.31
N GLY A 57 -7.44 -8.44 -24.68
CA GLY A 57 -8.87 -8.49 -25.00
C GLY A 57 -9.63 -9.67 -24.36
N PRO A 58 -10.97 -9.57 -24.26
CA PRO A 58 -11.80 -10.55 -23.57
C PRO A 58 -11.85 -11.91 -24.27
N GLU A 59 -11.85 -11.95 -25.61
CA GLU A 59 -11.90 -13.20 -26.38
C GLU A 59 -10.63 -14.04 -26.20
N GLN A 60 -9.44 -13.41 -26.23
CA GLN A 60 -8.19 -14.13 -26.04
C GLN A 60 -8.02 -14.63 -24.62
N ARG A 61 -8.60 -13.96 -23.61
CA ARG A 61 -8.61 -14.44 -22.22
C ARG A 61 -9.39 -15.75 -22.02
N LEU A 62 -10.30 -16.09 -22.94
CA LEU A 62 -10.99 -17.39 -22.93
C LEU A 62 -10.14 -18.51 -23.53
N LEU A 63 -9.17 -18.16 -24.39
CA LEU A 63 -8.37 -19.10 -25.17
C LEU A 63 -6.95 -19.29 -24.62
N GLN A 64 -6.40 -18.27 -23.98
CA GLN A 64 -5.03 -18.25 -23.46
C GLN A 64 -5.02 -18.05 -21.94
N PRO A 65 -4.19 -18.80 -21.19
CA PRO A 65 -4.03 -18.59 -19.76
C PRO A 65 -3.29 -17.28 -19.47
N VAL A 66 -3.52 -16.72 -18.29
CA VAL A 66 -2.65 -15.66 -17.74
C VAL A 66 -1.28 -16.25 -17.42
N ILE A 67 -0.22 -15.65 -17.95
CA ILE A 67 1.15 -16.09 -17.69
C ILE A 67 1.70 -15.28 -16.52
N VAL A 68 2.02 -15.98 -15.43
CA VAL A 68 2.72 -15.39 -14.29
C VAL A 68 4.21 -15.53 -14.48
N SER A 69 4.94 -14.45 -14.24
CA SER A 69 6.41 -14.47 -14.26
C SER A 69 6.90 -13.80 -12.99
N PRO A 70 7.67 -14.49 -12.13
CA PRO A 70 8.36 -13.79 -11.06
C PRO A 70 9.22 -12.71 -11.71
N SER A 71 9.04 -11.44 -11.31
CA SER A 71 9.93 -10.41 -11.79
C SER A 71 11.33 -10.78 -11.30
N GLY A 72 12.30 -10.90 -12.21
CA GLY A 72 13.70 -11.20 -11.86
C GLY A 72 14.31 -10.19 -10.88
N ALA A 73 13.59 -9.11 -10.55
CA ALA A 73 13.70 -8.38 -9.30
C ALA A 73 13.28 -9.27 -8.12
N TYR A 74 14.07 -10.31 -7.84
CA TYR A 74 14.10 -10.95 -6.54
C TYR A 74 14.52 -9.88 -5.56
N THR A 75 13.50 -9.22 -5.01
CA THR A 75 13.55 -8.28 -3.90
C THR A 75 13.93 -6.87 -4.33
N LEU A 76 12.89 -6.05 -4.47
CA LEU A 76 12.94 -4.69 -3.98
C LEU A 76 13.32 -4.85 -2.48
N MET A 77 14.63 -4.87 -2.15
CA MET A 77 15.30 -5.09 -0.84
C MET A 77 16.26 -6.30 -0.64
N LEU A 78 16.81 -6.95 -1.68
CA LEU A 78 17.97 -7.89 -1.51
C LEU A 78 19.31 -7.27 -1.90
N HIS A 79 19.32 -6.20 -2.68
CA HIS A 79 20.52 -5.39 -2.76
C HIS A 79 20.60 -4.54 -1.50
N ALA A 80 21.42 -4.99 -0.54
CA ALA A 80 21.76 -4.24 0.67
C ALA A 80 22.15 -2.77 0.37
N ASP A 81 22.67 -2.53 -0.84
CA ASP A 81 23.10 -1.22 -1.33
C ASP A 81 21.97 -0.30 -1.84
N VAL A 82 20.81 -0.85 -2.25
CA VAL A 82 19.71 -0.06 -2.86
C VAL A 82 18.62 0.27 -1.85
N CYS A 83 18.25 -0.69 -0.99
CA CYS A 83 17.34 -0.44 0.12
C CYS A 83 17.39 -1.61 1.14
N PRO A 84 17.83 -1.41 2.39
CA PRO A 84 17.88 -2.49 3.39
C PRO A 84 16.51 -3.13 3.63
N MET A 85 16.45 -4.39 4.08
CA MET A 85 15.19 -5.01 4.49
C MET A 85 14.42 -4.16 5.52
N LEU A 86 13.08 -4.19 5.44
CA LEU A 86 12.21 -3.51 6.39
C LEU A 86 12.21 -4.35 7.64
N LYS A 87 12.24 -3.69 8.79
CA LYS A 87 12.18 -4.40 10.07
C LYS A 87 10.73 -4.80 10.35
N GLY A 88 10.50 -6.09 10.59
CA GLY A 88 9.19 -6.65 10.92
C GLY A 88 8.29 -6.91 9.72
N ALA A 89 7.12 -7.50 9.97
CA ALA A 89 6.18 -7.94 8.93
C ALA A 89 5.67 -6.77 8.08
N ILE A 90 5.44 -7.01 6.79
CA ILE A 90 4.79 -6.03 5.91
C ILE A 90 3.30 -5.97 6.24
N LEU A 91 2.82 -4.77 6.58
CA LEU A 91 1.42 -4.53 6.96
C LEU A 91 0.62 -3.94 5.81
N ARG A 92 1.21 -3.02 5.05
CA ARG A 92 0.50 -2.27 4.01
C ARG A 92 1.41 -1.90 2.85
N MET A 93 0.87 -2.01 1.64
CA MET A 93 1.47 -1.52 0.41
C MET A 93 0.45 -0.66 -0.33
N ALA A 94 0.91 0.42 -0.96
CA ALA A 94 0.10 1.28 -1.81
C ALA A 94 0.95 2.01 -2.83
N PHE A 95 0.31 2.57 -3.84
CA PHE A 95 0.99 3.23 -4.95
C PHE A 95 0.45 4.63 -5.15
N LEU A 96 1.36 5.56 -5.42
CA LEU A 96 1.04 6.94 -5.74
C LEU A 96 1.51 7.24 -7.16
N ASP A 97 0.79 8.10 -7.85
CA ASP A 97 1.26 8.66 -9.13
C ASP A 97 2.38 9.71 -8.91
N ALA A 98 2.89 10.28 -10.01
CA ALA A 98 3.92 11.32 -9.98
C ALA A 98 3.51 12.57 -9.19
N THR A 99 2.20 12.82 -9.05
CA THR A 99 1.65 13.97 -8.30
C THR A 99 1.50 13.69 -6.81
N GLY A 100 1.70 12.44 -6.38
CA GLY A 100 1.50 12.00 -5.00
C GLY A 100 0.05 11.62 -4.68
N CYS A 101 -0.82 11.51 -5.68
CA CYS A 101 -2.18 11.03 -5.49
C CYS A 101 -2.21 9.50 -5.40
N LEU A 102 -3.08 8.97 -4.55
CA LEU A 102 -3.27 7.53 -4.39
C LEU A 102 -3.84 6.92 -5.67
N MET A 103 -3.16 5.92 -6.21
CA MET A 103 -3.68 5.15 -7.33
C MET A 103 -4.84 4.25 -6.86
N PRO A 104 -5.92 4.17 -7.65
CA PRO A 104 -7.07 3.33 -7.31
C PRO A 104 -6.65 1.85 -7.26
N PRO A 105 -7.24 1.03 -6.37
CA PRO A 105 -7.02 -0.42 -6.40
C PRO A 105 -7.40 -1.01 -7.76
N ALA A 106 -6.69 -2.05 -8.20
CA ALA A 106 -6.88 -2.66 -9.51
C ALA A 106 -8.31 -3.22 -9.76
N TYR A 107 -9.11 -3.42 -8.72
CA TYR A 107 -10.50 -3.88 -8.81
C TYR A 107 -11.53 -2.73 -8.93
N GLU A 108 -11.15 -1.49 -8.62
CA GLU A 108 -12.07 -0.33 -8.62
C GLU A 108 -12.65 0.02 -10.01
N PRO A 109 -11.93 -0.15 -11.14
CA PRO A 109 -12.50 0.08 -12.47
C PRO A 109 -13.62 -0.90 -12.86
N TRP A 110 -13.81 -1.99 -12.11
CA TRP A 110 -14.83 -2.98 -12.41
C TRP A 110 -16.20 -2.45 -11.97
N LYS A 111 -17.07 -2.16 -12.95
CA LYS A 111 -18.49 -1.90 -12.75
C LYS A 111 -19.31 -3.08 -13.28
N GLU A 112 -20.37 -3.42 -12.57
CA GLU A 112 -21.36 -4.40 -13.04
C GLU A 112 -22.14 -3.80 -14.23
N HIS A 113 -22.11 -4.49 -15.38
CA HIS A 113 -22.60 -3.98 -16.67
C HIS A 113 -24.15 -3.90 -16.77
N THR A 114 -24.87 -4.19 -15.69
CA THR A 114 -26.32 -4.48 -15.72
C THR A 114 -27.21 -3.36 -15.18
N VAL A 115 -26.66 -2.18 -14.88
CA VAL A 115 -27.48 -1.02 -14.46
C VAL A 115 -27.50 0.02 -15.58
N PRO A 116 -28.63 0.30 -16.23
CA PRO A 116 -28.77 1.45 -17.12
C PRO A 116 -28.57 2.72 -16.27
N GLU A 117 -27.45 3.43 -16.46
CA GLU A 117 -27.20 4.69 -15.77
C GLU A 117 -28.20 5.74 -16.26
N GLU A 118 -29.11 6.18 -15.37
CA GLU A 118 -29.83 7.44 -15.56
C GLU A 118 -28.81 8.59 -15.57
N LYS A 119 -29.09 9.56 -16.45
CA LYS A 119 -28.23 10.68 -16.84
C LYS A 119 -27.81 11.59 -15.67
N ASP A 120 -26.77 11.23 -14.93
CA ASP A 120 -26.06 12.14 -14.00
C ASP A 120 -24.57 12.36 -14.37
N GLU A 121 -24.24 12.07 -15.64
CA GLU A 121 -22.88 12.15 -16.22
C GLU A 121 -22.43 13.57 -16.62
N LYS A 122 -22.89 14.65 -15.98
CA LYS A 122 -22.51 16.02 -16.40
C LYS A 122 -21.84 16.94 -15.37
N GLU A 123 -21.68 16.55 -14.11
CA GLU A 123 -21.06 17.46 -13.12
C GLU A 123 -19.65 17.09 -12.64
N LYS A 124 -19.14 15.87 -12.84
CA LYS A 124 -17.78 15.51 -12.37
C LYS A 124 -16.66 15.68 -13.40
N LEU A 125 -16.98 15.98 -14.67
CA LEU A 125 -16.01 16.30 -15.73
C LEU A 125 -15.83 17.83 -15.92
N LYS A 126 -15.39 18.53 -14.87
CA LYS A 126 -14.84 19.90 -15.02
C LYS A 126 -13.53 20.07 -14.25
N LYS A 127 -12.56 19.19 -14.50
CA LYS A 127 -11.14 19.56 -14.36
C LYS A 127 -10.58 19.89 -15.75
N ARG A 128 -10.40 21.19 -15.94
CA ARG A 128 -9.72 21.96 -17.01
C ARG A 128 -9.06 21.13 -18.13
N ARG A 129 -9.60 21.26 -19.35
CA ARG A 129 -8.89 20.95 -20.60
C ARG A 129 -7.67 21.89 -20.73
N PRO A 130 -6.45 21.40 -20.99
CA PRO A 130 -5.37 22.25 -21.48
C PRO A 130 -5.72 22.70 -22.90
N VAL A 131 -5.60 24.00 -23.14
CA VAL A 131 -5.68 24.60 -24.47
C VAL A 131 -4.58 24.00 -25.33
N SER A 132 -4.95 23.61 -26.55
CA SER A 132 -4.04 23.12 -27.59
C SER A 132 -2.87 24.07 -27.80
N VAL A 133 -1.66 23.60 -27.50
CA VAL A 133 -0.41 24.19 -27.98
C VAL A 133 0.34 23.11 -28.77
N SER A 134 0.76 23.50 -29.98
CA SER A 134 1.37 22.66 -31.02
C SER A 134 2.58 21.86 -30.53
N PRO A 135 2.87 20.67 -31.12
CA PRO A 135 3.96 19.83 -30.65
C PRO A 135 5.29 20.45 -31.07
N SER A 136 6.09 20.85 -30.11
CA SER A 136 7.49 21.24 -30.33
C SER A 136 8.33 20.59 -29.25
N SER A 137 9.28 19.76 -29.70
CA SER A 137 10.32 19.06 -28.93
C SER A 137 9.84 18.10 -27.83
N SER A 138 10.03 16.81 -28.11
CA SER A 138 10.14 15.69 -27.18
C SER A 138 10.93 16.04 -25.91
N GLN A 139 10.21 16.38 -24.84
CA GLN A 139 10.64 16.09 -23.48
C GLN A 139 9.74 14.95 -23.01
N GLU A 140 10.29 13.73 -22.99
CA GLU A 140 9.66 12.58 -22.37
C GLU A 140 9.44 12.92 -20.89
N VAL A 141 8.21 13.31 -20.54
CA VAL A 141 7.81 13.43 -19.15
C VAL A 141 7.87 12.02 -18.58
N SER A 142 8.90 11.73 -17.81
CA SER A 142 9.02 10.44 -17.12
C SER A 142 7.81 10.27 -16.20
N GLU A 143 6.88 9.38 -16.56
CA GLU A 143 5.74 8.99 -15.75
C GLU A 143 6.22 8.19 -14.52
N GLY A 144 6.73 8.89 -13.52
CA GLY A 144 7.19 8.28 -12.27
C GLY A 144 6.01 7.84 -11.39
N GLN A 145 6.22 6.80 -10.59
CA GLN A 145 5.29 6.37 -9.53
C GLN A 145 6.04 6.24 -8.21
N TYR A 146 5.30 6.17 -7.11
CA TYR A 146 5.86 5.87 -5.79
C TYR A 146 5.18 4.64 -5.18
N ALA A 147 5.97 3.67 -4.72
CA ALA A 147 5.50 2.58 -3.90
C ALA A 147 5.70 2.90 -2.42
N VAL A 148 4.62 2.91 -1.65
CA VAL A 148 4.63 3.08 -0.19
C VAL A 148 4.56 1.70 0.45
N VAL A 149 5.49 1.38 1.33
CA VAL A 149 5.53 0.11 2.06
C VAL A 149 5.64 0.40 3.56
N CYS A 150 4.67 -0.09 4.33
CA CYS A 150 4.63 0.01 5.79
C CYS A 150 4.84 -1.38 6.40
N SER A 151 5.81 -1.49 7.30
CA SER A 151 6.05 -2.65 8.15
C SER A 151 5.65 -2.37 9.60
N GLU A 152 5.82 -3.37 10.46
CA GLU A 152 5.65 -3.25 11.92
C GLU A 152 6.56 -2.22 12.59
N LYS A 153 7.65 -1.78 11.95
CA LYS A 153 8.63 -0.86 12.57
C LYS A 153 8.93 0.37 11.73
N GLN A 154 8.75 0.28 10.41
CA GLN A 154 9.25 1.29 9.47
C GLN A 154 8.25 1.51 8.34
N ALA A 155 8.28 2.70 7.76
CA ALA A 155 7.69 2.99 6.46
C ALA A 155 8.78 3.42 5.49
N LYS A 156 8.62 3.04 4.23
CA LYS A 156 9.47 3.46 3.12
C LYS A 156 8.63 3.86 1.92
N VAL A 157 9.15 4.82 1.17
CA VAL A 157 8.63 5.20 -0.13
C VAL A 157 9.72 5.00 -1.17
N ILE A 158 9.43 4.16 -2.16
CA ILE A 158 10.33 3.83 -3.26
C ILE A 158 9.84 4.54 -4.52
N SER A 159 10.73 5.25 -5.21
CA SER A 159 10.46 5.81 -6.53
C SER A 159 10.54 4.71 -7.60
N LEU A 160 9.59 4.66 -8.51
CA LEU A 160 9.52 3.74 -9.64
C LEU A 160 9.57 4.54 -10.96
N PRO A 161 10.25 4.06 -12.00
CA PRO A 161 10.91 2.75 -12.12
C PRO A 161 12.34 2.69 -11.51
N THR A 162 12.85 3.77 -10.90
CA THR A 162 14.25 3.81 -10.45
C THR A 162 14.58 2.82 -9.34
N GLN A 163 13.56 2.39 -8.58
CA GLN A 163 13.63 1.55 -7.39
C GLN A 163 14.48 2.14 -6.24
N ASN A 164 14.69 3.47 -6.26
CA ASN A 164 15.42 4.17 -5.21
C ASN A 164 14.50 4.47 -4.01
N CYS A 165 15.00 4.24 -2.80
CA CYS A 165 14.31 4.64 -1.58
C CYS A 165 14.31 6.17 -1.45
N ALA A 166 13.20 6.81 -1.79
CA ALA A 166 13.05 8.26 -1.73
C ALA A 166 12.90 8.75 -0.28
N TYR A 167 12.09 8.05 0.52
CA TYR A 167 11.83 8.41 1.92
C TYR A 167 11.81 7.18 2.82
N LYS A 168 12.26 7.34 4.07
CA LYS A 168 12.27 6.29 5.08
C LYS A 168 11.96 6.90 6.45
N GLN A 169 11.06 6.26 7.18
CA GLN A 169 10.69 6.64 8.54
C GLN A 169 10.75 5.42 9.47
N ASN A 170 11.41 5.55 10.61
CA ASN A 170 11.27 4.61 11.71
C ASN A 170 10.02 5.01 12.49
N ILE A 171 8.97 4.18 12.45
CA ILE A 171 7.69 4.48 13.11
C ILE A 171 7.83 4.23 14.60
N THR A 172 8.44 3.11 14.99
CA THR A 172 8.66 2.78 16.40
C THR A 172 9.85 1.84 16.55
N GLU A 173 10.63 2.05 17.62
CA GLU A 173 11.78 1.20 17.95
C GLU A 173 11.44 0.19 19.05
N THR A 174 10.77 0.67 20.11
CA THR A 174 10.45 -0.08 21.33
C THR A 174 9.12 -0.84 21.27
N SER A 175 8.28 -0.59 20.26
CA SER A 175 6.96 -1.22 20.07
C SER A 175 6.80 -1.71 18.63
N PHE A 176 5.58 -2.01 18.17
CA PHE A 176 5.31 -2.39 16.79
C PHE A 176 3.98 -1.82 16.31
N VAL A 177 3.87 -1.53 15.01
CA VAL A 177 2.64 -1.11 14.35
C VAL A 177 1.71 -2.30 14.28
N LEU A 178 0.48 -2.16 14.78
CA LEU A 178 -0.59 -3.16 14.69
C LEU A 178 -1.38 -3.01 13.38
N ARG A 179 -1.62 -1.76 12.99
CA ARG A 179 -2.38 -1.42 11.78
C ARG A 179 -1.74 -0.23 11.09
N GLY A 180 -1.46 -0.38 9.80
CA GLY A 180 -1.07 0.71 8.91
C GLY A 180 -2.06 0.82 7.77
N ASP A 181 -2.64 1.99 7.55
CA ASP A 181 -3.58 2.23 6.46
C ASP A 181 -3.23 3.53 5.74
N ILE A 182 -3.50 3.55 4.44
CA ILE A 182 -3.34 4.75 3.61
C ILE A 182 -4.72 5.39 3.51
N VAL A 183 -4.83 6.60 4.01
CA VAL A 183 -6.11 7.30 4.16
C VAL A 183 -6.06 8.65 3.50
N ALA A 184 -7.20 9.05 2.94
CA ALA A 184 -7.42 10.43 2.51
C ALA A 184 -7.76 11.28 3.75
N LEU A 185 -7.00 12.35 3.97
CA LEU A 185 -7.22 13.32 5.02
C LEU A 185 -7.28 14.71 4.39
N SER A 186 -8.46 15.34 4.47
CA SER A 186 -8.76 16.60 3.79
C SER A 186 -8.50 16.46 2.28
N ASN A 187 -7.51 17.18 1.74
CA ASN A 187 -7.13 17.15 0.32
C ASN A 187 -5.79 16.42 0.08
N SER A 188 -5.36 15.58 1.02
CA SER A 188 -4.06 14.90 0.98
C SER A 188 -4.19 13.43 1.33
N VAL A 189 -3.15 12.66 1.01
CA VAL A 189 -3.05 11.24 1.38
C VAL A 189 -1.98 11.10 2.45
N CYS A 190 -2.26 10.30 3.48
CA CYS A 190 -1.32 10.02 4.55
C CYS A 190 -1.29 8.53 4.92
N LEU A 191 -0.19 8.12 5.54
CA LEU A 191 -0.08 6.83 6.21
C LEU A 191 -0.48 7.01 7.67
N ALA A 192 -1.56 6.37 8.10
CA ALA A 192 -1.99 6.30 9.48
C ALA A 192 -1.56 4.97 10.10
N CYS A 193 -0.99 5.03 11.31
CA CYS A 193 -0.45 3.89 12.03
C CYS A 193 -1.01 3.84 13.46
N PHE A 194 -1.54 2.68 13.86
CA PHE A 194 -1.89 2.39 15.24
C PHE A 194 -0.86 1.41 15.81
N CYS A 195 -0.19 1.79 16.89
CA CYS A 195 0.91 1.04 17.48
C CYS A 195 0.52 0.28 18.75
N ALA A 196 1.27 -0.77 19.04
CA ALA A 196 1.05 -1.65 20.19
C ALA A 196 1.23 -0.95 21.56
N ASN A 197 1.85 0.24 21.58
CA ASN A 197 1.94 1.12 22.74
C ASN A 197 0.75 2.07 22.90
N GLY A 198 -0.27 1.99 22.04
CA GLY A 198 -1.49 2.81 22.12
C GLY A 198 -1.44 4.13 21.35
N HIS A 199 -0.34 4.41 20.66
CA HIS A 199 -0.20 5.62 19.86
C HIS A 199 -0.88 5.48 18.50
N ILE A 200 -1.59 6.54 18.10
CA ILE A 200 -2.01 6.80 16.72
C ILE A 200 -1.05 7.83 16.14
N MET A 201 -0.34 7.43 15.10
CA MET A 201 0.59 8.28 14.35
C MET A 201 0.08 8.47 12.92
N THR A 202 0.33 9.64 12.33
CA THR A 202 0.08 9.86 10.91
C THR A 202 1.30 10.50 10.24
N PHE A 203 1.59 10.10 9.01
CA PHE A 203 2.72 10.57 8.22
C PHE A 203 2.23 11.04 6.85
N SER A 204 2.68 12.21 6.41
CA SER A 204 2.38 12.73 5.06
C SER A 204 2.95 11.83 3.98
N LEU A 205 2.27 11.71 2.85
CA LEU A 205 2.80 11.03 1.66
C LEU A 205 3.01 12.01 0.51
N PRO A 206 4.03 11.81 -0.34
CA PRO A 206 5.04 10.73 -0.28
C PRO A 206 6.16 10.96 0.75
N SER A 207 6.25 12.14 1.38
CA SER A 207 7.46 12.56 2.13
C SER A 207 7.73 11.86 3.47
N LEU A 208 6.78 11.07 3.98
CA LEU A 208 6.80 10.43 5.30
C LEU A 208 7.05 11.39 6.48
N ARG A 209 6.79 12.70 6.34
CA ARG A 209 6.92 13.63 7.48
C ARG A 209 5.82 13.36 8.50
N PRO A 210 6.14 13.21 9.80
CA PRO A 210 5.15 13.07 10.86
C PRO A 210 4.18 14.26 10.88
N LEU A 211 2.89 13.98 11.01
CA LEU A 211 1.80 14.96 11.09
C LEU A 211 1.06 14.90 12.43
N LEU A 212 0.89 13.68 12.97
CA LEU A 212 0.22 13.42 14.25
C LEU A 212 1.00 12.35 15.00
N ASP A 213 1.11 12.52 16.31
CA ASP A 213 1.48 11.46 17.25
C ASP A 213 0.70 11.70 18.55
N VAL A 214 -0.33 10.88 18.79
CA VAL A 214 -1.22 11.02 19.94
C VAL A 214 -1.39 9.66 20.62
N TYR A 215 -1.19 9.64 21.93
CA TYR A 215 -1.56 8.52 22.76
C TYR A 215 -3.08 8.48 22.90
N TYR A 216 -3.72 7.44 22.34
CA TYR A 216 -5.17 7.31 22.34
C TYR A 216 -5.67 6.33 23.40
N LEU A 217 -5.23 5.06 23.30
CA LEU A 217 -5.77 4.00 24.14
C LEU A 217 -4.67 3.03 24.54
N PRO A 218 -4.41 2.80 25.84
CA PRO A 218 -3.56 1.70 26.26
C PRO A 218 -4.14 0.39 25.73
N LEU A 219 -3.32 -0.42 25.08
CA LEU A 219 -3.71 -1.73 24.59
C LEU A 219 -3.82 -2.74 25.74
N THR A 220 -4.91 -2.62 26.50
CA THR A 220 -5.32 -3.59 27.50
C THR A 220 -6.16 -4.72 26.88
N ASN A 221 -6.78 -4.47 25.72
CA ASN A 221 -7.71 -5.37 25.07
C ASN A 221 -7.25 -5.78 23.66
N MET A 222 -6.91 -7.07 23.49
CA MET A 222 -6.46 -7.64 22.22
C MET A 222 -7.52 -7.61 21.10
N ARG A 223 -8.81 -7.47 21.43
CA ARG A 223 -9.86 -7.30 20.41
C ARG A 223 -9.65 -6.00 19.64
N ILE A 224 -9.34 -4.93 20.36
CA ILE A 224 -9.09 -3.61 19.76
C ILE A 224 -7.90 -3.72 18.83
N ALA A 225 -6.80 -4.33 19.29
CA ALA A 225 -5.61 -4.57 18.48
C ALA A 225 -5.88 -5.26 17.13
N ARG A 226 -6.85 -6.20 17.10
CA ARG A 226 -7.17 -7.02 15.92
C ARG A 226 -8.26 -6.41 15.02
N THR A 227 -9.03 -5.47 15.53
CA THR A 227 -10.23 -4.95 14.84
C THR A 227 -10.11 -3.47 14.48
N PHE A 228 -9.05 -2.81 14.95
CA PHE A 228 -8.77 -1.42 14.64
C PHE A 228 -8.57 -1.24 13.13
N CYS A 229 -9.33 -0.31 12.55
CA CYS A 229 -9.27 0.04 11.15
C CYS A 229 -9.36 1.55 11.00
N PHE A 230 -8.47 2.14 10.21
CA PHE A 230 -8.60 3.54 9.82
C PHE A 230 -9.54 3.67 8.62
N THR A 231 -10.23 4.79 8.55
CA THR A 231 -11.04 5.18 7.41
C THR A 231 -10.58 6.55 6.90
N ASN A 232 -11.04 6.90 5.70
CA ASN A 232 -10.85 8.24 5.17
C ASN A 232 -11.48 9.29 6.07
N ASN A 233 -11.07 10.54 5.87
CA ASN A 233 -11.56 11.72 6.58
C ASN A 233 -11.27 11.64 8.08
N GLY A 234 -10.11 11.09 8.46
CA GLY A 234 -9.60 11.20 9.82
C GLY A 234 -10.44 10.44 10.86
N GLN A 235 -11.00 9.31 10.48
CA GLN A 235 -11.83 8.48 11.35
C GLN A 235 -11.19 7.09 11.51
N ALA A 236 -11.51 6.42 12.61
CA ALA A 236 -11.16 5.02 12.81
C ALA A 236 -12.25 4.31 13.60
N LEU A 237 -12.30 2.99 13.46
CA LEU A 237 -13.31 2.12 14.06
C LEU A 237 -12.62 0.91 14.68
N TYR A 238 -13.18 0.40 15.78
CA TYR A 238 -12.78 -0.87 16.36
C TYR A 238 -13.93 -1.50 17.15
N LEU A 239 -13.84 -2.79 17.44
CA LEU A 239 -14.82 -3.49 18.27
C LEU A 239 -14.41 -3.41 19.76
N VAL A 240 -15.26 -2.81 20.58
CA VAL A 240 -15.08 -2.78 22.05
C VAL A 240 -15.60 -4.09 22.65
N SER A 241 -16.79 -4.50 22.22
CA SER A 241 -17.42 -5.79 22.52
C SER A 241 -17.56 -6.63 21.24
N PRO A 242 -17.96 -7.92 21.28
CA PRO A 242 -18.27 -8.68 20.07
C PRO A 242 -19.41 -8.06 19.22
N THR A 243 -20.21 -7.18 19.81
CA THR A 243 -21.43 -6.63 19.20
C THR A 243 -21.46 -5.09 19.16
N GLU A 244 -20.39 -4.43 19.63
CA GLU A 244 -20.33 -2.97 19.74
C GLU A 244 -19.11 -2.41 19.02
N ILE A 245 -19.36 -1.54 18.05
CA ILE A 245 -18.34 -0.77 17.33
C ILE A 245 -18.22 0.60 17.99
N GLN A 246 -16.98 1.01 18.26
CA GLN A 246 -16.67 2.38 18.65
C GLN A 246 -15.96 3.09 17.49
N ARG A 247 -16.45 4.28 17.18
CA ARG A 247 -15.84 5.21 16.22
C ARG A 247 -15.07 6.28 16.97
N LEU A 248 -13.87 6.59 16.49
CA LEU A 248 -13.09 7.75 16.89
C LEU A 248 -12.83 8.66 15.69
N THR A 249 -12.56 9.93 15.99
CA THR A 249 -12.16 10.94 15.00
C THR A 249 -10.85 11.57 15.48
N TYR A 250 -9.85 11.64 14.59
CA TYR A 250 -8.53 12.22 14.84
C TYR A 250 -8.20 13.38 13.89
N SER A 251 -9.22 13.89 13.18
CA SER A 251 -9.14 15.10 12.36
C SER A 251 -10.03 16.20 12.93
N GLN A 252 -9.45 17.40 13.10
CA GLN A 252 -10.19 18.57 13.55
C GLN A 252 -11.32 18.94 12.57
N GLU A 253 -11.03 18.94 11.26
CA GLU A 253 -12.03 19.26 10.24
C GLU A 253 -13.25 18.33 10.33
N THR A 254 -13.01 17.03 10.54
CA THR A 254 -14.11 16.08 10.68
C THR A 254 -14.87 16.29 11.99
N CYS A 255 -14.17 16.65 13.08
CA CYS A 255 -14.83 16.98 14.36
C CYS A 255 -15.71 18.24 14.27
N GLU A 256 -15.31 19.25 13.50
CA GLU A 256 -16.08 20.48 13.31
C GLU A 256 -17.35 20.27 12.47
N ASN A 257 -17.38 19.19 11.67
CA ASN A 257 -18.49 18.84 10.78
C ASN A 257 -19.44 17.76 11.34
N LEU A 258 -19.29 17.35 12.61
CA LEU A 258 -20.16 16.38 13.31
C LEU A 258 -21.37 17.08 13.96
#